data_AF-A0A1S1Q7J4-F1
#
_entry.id   AF-A0A1S1Q7J4-F1
#
_cell.length_a   1.000
_cell.length_b   1.000
_cell.length_c   1.000
_cell.angle_alpha   90.00
_cell.angle_beta   90.00
_cell.angle_gamma   90.00
#
_symmetry.space_group_name_H-M   'P 1'
#
loop_
_entity.id
_entity.type
_entity.pdbx_description
1 polymer ?
#
loop_
_entity_poly.entity_id
_entity_poly.type
_entity_poly.pdbx_seq_one_letter_code
_entity_poly.pdbx_strand_id
1 'polypeptide(L)' 'MYTDPMTAKILVAALCVTASVCVALVAGYLERRAGAHPANAVLRGGTAFAGALALKILVLTALGAL' A
#
# COMPACT_ATOMS: atom_id res chain seq x y z
N MET A 1 -0.71 29.35 -2.80
CA MET A 1 -0.42 28.24 -3.72
C MET A 1 -1.68 27.37 -3.77
N TYR A 2 -2.50 27.55 -4.80
CA TYR A 2 -3.71 26.75 -5.01
C TYR A 2 -3.26 25.47 -5.71
N THR A 3 -3.11 24.37 -4.96
CA THR A 3 -2.80 23.07 -5.55
C THR A 3 -4.01 22.65 -6.36
N ASP A 4 -3.83 22.44 -7.67
CA ASP A 4 -4.92 22.00 -8.53
C ASP A 4 -5.52 20.69 -7.97
N PRO A 5 -6.84 20.49 -8.06
CA PRO A 5 -7.52 19.34 -7.47
C PRO A 5 -6.97 18.01 -8.01
N MET A 6 -6.49 17.99 -9.26
CA MET A 6 -5.79 16.88 -9.88
C MET A 6 -4.47 16.55 -9.15
N THR A 7 -3.67 17.57 -8.86
CA THR A 7 -2.36 17.44 -8.19
C THR A 7 -2.53 16.91 -6.77
N ALA A 8 -3.56 17.37 -6.06
CA ALA A 8 -3.91 16.84 -4.73
C ALA A 8 -4.32 15.36 -4.79
N LYS A 9 -5.17 14.96 -5.75
CA LYS A 9 -5.56 13.56 -5.97
C LYS A 9 -4.36 12.66 -6.25
N ILE A 10 -3.43 13.11 -7.10
CA ILE A 10 -2.20 12.38 -7.43
C ILE A 10 -1.30 12.24 -6.21
N LEU A 11 -1.14 13.30 -5.41
CA LEU A 11 -0.35 13.25 -4.18
C LEU A 11 -0.92 12.25 -3.18
N VAL A 12 -2.24 12.27 -2.99
CA VAL A 12 -2.94 11.33 -2.10
C VAL A 12 -2.79 9.90 -2.59
N ALA A 13 -2.94 9.64 -3.89
CA ALA A 13 -2.72 8.33 -4.48
C ALA A 13 -1.26 7.85 -4.29
N ALA A 14 -0.27 8.71 -4.52
CA ALA A 14 1.14 8.39 -4.33
C ALA A 14 1.47 8.09 -2.86
N LEU A 15 0.92 8.86 -1.92
CA LEU A 15 1.05 8.64 -0.47
C LEU A 15 0.36 7.33 -0.05
N CYS A 16 -0.73 7.01 -0.74
CA CYS A 16 -1.46 5.77 -0.57
C CYS A 16 -0.63 4.55 -0.95
N VAL A 17 0.01 4.60 -2.12
CA VAL A 17 0.90 3.55 -2.65
C VAL A 17 2.12 3.38 -1.76
N THR A 18 2.80 4.47 -1.40
CA THR A 18 4.01 4.39 -0.53
C THR A 18 3.71 3.79 0.83
N ALA A 19 2.59 4.15 1.47
CA ALA A 19 2.18 3.52 2.72
C ALA A 19 1.89 2.01 2.56
N SER A 20 1.29 1.59 1.45
CA SER A 20 1.05 0.16 1.16
C SER A 20 2.36 -0.60 0.99
N VAL A 21 3.34 0.00 0.31
CA VAL A 21 4.69 -0.57 0.13
C VAL A 21 5.41 -0.72 1.48
N CYS A 22 5.29 0.26 2.39
CA CYS A 22 5.85 0.15 3.73
C CYS A 22 5.27 -1.03 4.52
N VAL A 23 3.95 -1.24 4.48
CA VAL A 23 3.28 -2.37 5.16
C VAL A 23 3.77 -3.71 4.59
N ALA A 24 3.88 -3.81 3.26
CA ALA A 24 4.38 -4.99 2.58
C ALA A 24 5.84 -5.33 2.96
N LEU A 25 6.71 -4.31 3.02
CA LEU A 25 8.10 -4.45 3.42
C LEU A 25 8.23 -4.90 4.87
N VAL A 26 7.45 -4.32 5.78
CA VAL A 26 7.46 -4.71 7.20
C VAL A 26 6.97 -6.14 7.38
N ALA A 27 5.88 -6.53 6.70
CA ALA A 27 5.33 -7.88 6.76
C ALA A 27 6.32 -8.92 6.22
N GLY A 28 6.95 -8.65 5.07
CA GLY A 28 7.98 -9.53 4.49
C GLY A 28 9.25 -9.61 5.35
N TYR A 29 9.65 -8.50 5.98
CA TYR A 29 10.80 -8.46 6.88
C TYR A 29 10.57 -9.27 8.16
N LEU A 30 9.38 -9.17 8.77
CA LEU A 30 9.00 -9.94 9.96
C LEU A 30 8.98 -11.45 9.67
N GLU A 31 8.42 -11.86 8.53
CA GLU A 31 8.40 -13.25 8.08
C GLU A 31 9.81 -13.83 7.89
N ARG A 32 10.70 -13.04 7.30
CA ARG A 32 12.09 -13.47 7.07
C ARG A 32 12.89 -13.57 8.37
N ARG A 33 12.64 -12.66 9.31
CA ARG A 33 13.17 -12.72 10.69
C ARG A 33 12.66 -13.94 11.47
N ALA A 34 11.44 -14.40 11.18
CA ALA A 34 10.86 -15.59 11.80
C ALA A 34 11.40 -16.93 11.22
N GLY A 35 12.35 -16.87 10.28
CA GLY A 35 12.96 -18.07 9.67
C GLY A 35 12.12 -18.70 8.55
N ALA A 36 11.08 -18.02 8.08
CA ALA A 36 10.23 -18.52 7.00
C ALA A 36 11.00 -18.59 5.67
N HIS A 37 10.67 -19.61 4.86
CA HIS A 37 11.23 -19.78 3.52
C HIS A 37 10.94 -18.53 2.66
N PRO A 38 11.89 -18.06 1.83
CA PRO A 38 11.78 -16.78 1.13
C PRO A 38 10.53 -16.65 0.26
N ALA A 39 10.04 -17.76 -0.32
CA ALA A 39 8.79 -17.78 -1.07
C ALA A 39 7.55 -17.45 -0.21
N ASN A 40 7.52 -17.91 1.04
CA ASN A 40 6.39 -17.67 1.94
C ASN A 40 6.38 -16.21 2.43
N ALA A 41 7.57 -15.67 2.72
CA ALA A 41 7.73 -14.27 3.09
C ALA A 41 7.29 -13.31 1.96
N VAL A 42 7.57 -13.67 0.70
CA VAL A 42 7.14 -12.89 -0.47
C VAL A 42 5.62 -12.97 -0.65
N LEU A 43 5.01 -14.15 -0.51
CA LEU A 43 3.55 -14.31 -0.60
C LEU A 43 2.81 -13.54 0.50
N ARG A 44 3.33 -13.54 1.73
CA ARG A 44 2.76 -12.72 2.83
C ARG A 44 2.95 -11.23 2.61
N GLY A 45 4.11 -10.79 2.15
CA GLY A 45 4.32 -9.39 1.77
C GLY A 45 3.40 -8.94 0.63
N GLY A 46 3.22 -9.79 -0.39
CA GLY A 46 2.37 -9.52 -1.55
C GLY A 46 0.88 -9.47 -1.20
N THR A 47 0.39 -10.36 -0.32
CA THR A 47 -1.00 -10.31 0.16
C THR A 47 -1.26 -9.11 1.04
N ALA A 48 -0.31 -8.72 1.90
CA ALA A 48 -0.39 -7.49 2.68
C ALA A 48 -0.41 -6.24 1.80
N PHE A 49 0.41 -6.21 0.75
CA PHE A 49 0.39 -5.14 -0.28
C PHE A 49 -0.96 -5.07 -0.99
N ALA A 50 -1.45 -6.20 -1.49
CA ALA A 50 -2.71 -6.26 -2.24
C ALA A 50 -3.91 -5.85 -1.37
N GLY A 51 -3.95 -6.31 -0.12
CA GLY A 51 -4.99 -5.93 0.84
C GLY A 51 -4.97 -4.44 1.18
N ALA A 52 -3.78 -3.88 1.45
CA ALA A 52 -3.65 -2.46 1.74
C ALA A 52 -3.97 -1.59 0.51
N LEU A 53 -3.53 -1.98 -0.69
CA LEU A 53 -3.83 -1.28 -1.94
C LEU A 53 -5.34 -1.30 -2.25
N ALA A 54 -5.98 -2.47 -2.10
CA ALA A 54 -7.42 -2.61 -2.32
C ALA A 54 -8.24 -1.74 -1.36
N LEU A 55 -7.87 -1.72 -0.07
CA LEU A 55 -8.50 -0.87 0.93
C LEU A 55 -8.34 0.62 0.59
N LYS A 56 -7.13 1.02 0.18
CA LYS A 56 -6.83 2.40 -0.21
C LYS A 56 -7.66 2.82 -1.43
N ILE A 57 -7.74 1.96 -2.46
CA ILE A 57 -8.58 2.22 -3.64
C ILE A 57 -10.04 2.35 -3.21
N LEU A 58 -10.57 1.41 -2.43
CA LEU A 58 -11.96 1.43 -1.96
C LEU A 58 -12.29 2.72 -1.18
N VAL A 59 -11.39 3.19 -0.34
CA VAL A 59 -11.54 4.46 0.40
C VAL A 59 -11.53 5.65 -0.56
N LEU A 60 -10.63 5.70 -1.55
CA LEU A 60 -10.63 6.77 -2.55
C LEU A 60 -11.90 6.77 -3.40
N THR A 61 -12.41 5.60 -3.79
CA THR A 61 -13.67 5.47 -4.51
C THR A 61 -14.85 5.94 -3.65
N ALA A 62 -14.89 5.56 -2.37
CA ALA A 62 -15.93 5.99 -1.43
C ALA A 62 -15.91 7.50 -1.16
N LEU A 63 -14.74 8.13 -1.19
CA LEU A 63 -14.61 9.59 -1.10
C LEU A 63 -14.96 10.33 -2.40
N GLY A 64 -15.23 9.65 -3.52
CA GLY A 64 -15.38 10.28 -4.84
C GLY A 64 -14.07 10.93 -5.33
N ALA A 65 -12.94 10.54 -4.74
CA ALA A 65 -11.62 11.02 -5.12
C ALA A 65 -11.06 10.26 -6.34
N LEU A 66 -11.59 9.08 -6.63
CA LEU A 66 -11.48 8.39 -7.93
C LEU A 66 -12.70 8.74 -8.78
#